data_AF-A0A1J7IF87-F1
#
_entry.id   AF-A0A1J7IF87-F1
#
_cell.length_a   1.000
_cell.length_b   1.000
_cell.length_c   1.000
_cell.angle_alpha   90.00
_cell.angle_beta   90.00
_cell.angle_gamma   90.00
#
_symmetry.space_group_name_H-M   'P 1'
#
loop_
_entity.id
_entity.type
_entity.pdbx_description
1 polymer ?
#
loop_
_entity_poly.entity_id
_entity_poly.type
_entity_poly.pdbx_seq_one_letter_code
_entity_poly.pdbx_strand_id
1 'polypeptide(L)'
;MDPLSITASLIAIIQLTSTLLEYLNSVKDAPKGRAQCAIEASNLYNLLTVLRYRMEESSSNEPWFNALKALGIHHGPLDQYRHALEQILEKTSGSSSARKLGSSLLWPFKKEDVKDLLVRIERLKTVISIALEMDHFKLSQAIKADMRTIQDGTEGIKVDTETIRKALPVLENKLDRIRDTHQGDRLSEISEWISSANFGPQHADFITGKQDGTGVWFLESPAFVAWLQGSSETLFCPGIPGAGKTMIAAITVDHLLRTMQSDSIGVAFVYCNYKNDVDLTATGFLASILKQLLSSQTAIPDQITGMYHRHRDRGTDPTLEDISTALLSVLDMYSRTYIVIDALDECPENKGARTQLIKIIRMLQAKANVCSMFTSRFLPDIQSEFASVLTLEITANDSDVQRFLEGQIHRLPKCIQRDEEMQTLVKTRIAKAVDGM
;
A
#
# COMPACT_ATOMS: atom_id res chain seq x y z
N MET A 1 60.46 -9.23 36.10
CA MET A 1 59.66 -8.44 37.06
C MET A 1 58.20 -8.66 36.78
N ASP A 2 57.36 -8.73 37.81
CA ASP A 2 55.91 -8.63 37.68
C ASP A 2 55.50 -7.19 37.34
N PRO A 3 54.27 -6.96 36.81
CA PRO A 3 53.77 -5.63 36.45
C PRO A 3 53.97 -4.58 37.55
N LEU A 4 53.73 -4.96 38.80
CA LEU A 4 53.83 -4.08 39.97
C LEU A 4 55.27 -3.65 40.25
N SER A 5 56.25 -4.52 40.09
CA SER A 5 57.67 -4.18 40.27
C SER A 5 58.19 -3.21 39.21
N ILE A 6 57.71 -3.32 37.96
CA ILE A 6 58.05 -2.36 36.89
C ILE A 6 57.41 -1.00 37.18
N THR A 7 56.14 -0.95 37.58
CA THR A 7 55.44 0.28 37.96
C THR A 7 56.14 1.00 39.12
N ALA A 8 56.53 0.26 40.18
CA ALA A 8 57.27 0.82 41.30
C ALA A 8 58.63 1.41 40.88
N SER A 9 59.34 0.71 39.98
CA SER A 9 60.62 1.18 39.44
C SER A 9 60.46 2.45 38.58
N LEU A 10 59.39 2.51 37.78
CA LEU A 10 59.06 3.70 36.99
C LEU A 10 58.74 4.91 37.88
N ILE A 11 57.96 4.73 38.95
CA ILE A 11 57.65 5.80 39.90
C ILE A 11 58.93 6.36 40.52
N ALA A 12 59.85 5.49 40.96
CA ALA A 12 61.13 5.90 41.53
C ALA A 12 61.97 6.70 40.50
N ILE A 13 62.03 6.25 39.25
CA ILE A 13 62.78 6.92 38.19
C ILE A 13 62.16 8.27 37.81
N ILE A 14 60.82 8.37 37.77
CA ILE A 14 60.09 9.62 37.54
C ILE A 14 60.47 10.64 38.63
N GLN A 15 60.46 10.22 39.90
CA GLN A 15 60.82 11.08 41.02
C GLN A 15 62.28 11.56 40.94
N LEU A 16 63.22 10.64 40.69
CA LEU A 16 64.65 11.00 40.53
C LEU A 16 64.88 11.92 39.32
N THR A 17 64.16 11.71 38.22
CA THR A 17 64.25 12.58 37.02
C THR A 17 63.67 13.97 37.32
N SER A 18 62.59 14.08 38.11
CA SER A 18 62.06 15.36 38.57
C SER A 18 63.08 16.12 39.42
N THR A 19 63.71 15.45 40.38
CA THR A 19 64.76 16.04 41.22
C THR A 19 65.95 16.52 40.38
N LEU A 20 66.35 15.75 39.37
CA LEU A 20 67.37 16.17 38.42
C LEU A 20 66.95 17.43 37.64
N LEU A 21 65.70 17.51 37.18
CA LEU A 21 65.19 18.69 36.45
C LEU A 21 65.15 19.94 37.32
N GLU A 22 64.76 19.83 38.58
CA GLU A 22 64.80 20.93 39.56
C GLU A 22 66.23 21.46 39.76
N TYR A 23 67.19 20.55 39.91
CA TYR A 23 68.60 20.90 39.98
C TYR A 23 69.07 21.56 38.68
N LEU A 24 68.81 20.96 37.52
CA LEU A 24 69.24 21.48 36.24
C LEU A 24 68.68 22.89 36.00
N ASN A 25 67.42 23.15 36.37
CA ASN A 25 66.79 24.45 36.19
C ASN A 25 67.32 25.56 37.11
N SER A 26 67.93 25.21 38.25
CA SER A 26 68.45 26.18 39.23
C SER A 26 69.91 26.61 38.99
N VAL A 27 70.63 25.98 38.05
CA VAL A 27 72.00 26.36 37.63
C VAL A 27 71.97 27.54 36.63
N LYS A 28 72.61 28.68 36.95
CA LYS A 28 72.53 29.95 36.18
C LYS A 28 73.60 30.11 35.07
N ASP A 29 74.84 29.69 35.30
CA ASP A 29 75.98 29.86 34.36
C ASP A 29 76.54 28.51 33.86
N ALA A 30 75.74 27.74 33.14
CA ALA A 30 76.09 26.38 32.75
C ALA A 30 76.54 26.24 31.28
N PRO A 31 77.42 25.28 30.95
CA PRO A 31 77.80 24.97 29.57
C PRO A 31 76.62 24.42 28.75
N LYS A 32 76.72 24.46 27.40
CA LYS A 32 75.68 23.98 26.45
C LYS A 32 75.10 22.58 26.78
N GLY A 33 75.90 21.71 27.41
CA GLY A 33 75.46 20.38 27.87
C GLY A 33 74.34 20.38 28.93
N ARG A 34 74.21 21.45 29.73
CA ARG A 34 73.13 21.59 30.74
C ARG A 34 71.76 21.73 30.11
N ALA A 35 71.66 22.60 29.09
CA ALA A 35 70.40 22.83 28.38
C ALA A 35 69.94 21.56 27.66
N GLN A 36 70.87 20.85 27.01
CA GLN A 36 70.58 19.58 26.36
C GLN A 36 70.11 18.52 27.37
N CYS A 37 70.82 18.33 28.50
CA CYS A 37 70.36 17.41 29.55
C CYS A 37 68.98 17.75 30.10
N ALA A 38 68.68 19.05 30.31
CA ALA A 38 67.38 19.46 30.83
C ALA A 38 66.24 19.14 29.85
N ILE A 39 66.44 19.41 28.55
CA ILE A 39 65.49 19.05 27.49
C ILE A 39 65.31 17.53 27.44
N GLU A 40 66.41 16.78 27.40
CA GLU A 40 66.35 15.34 27.25
C GLU A 40 65.72 14.65 28.48
N ALA A 41 66.04 15.10 29.69
CA ALA A 41 65.43 14.62 30.93
C ALA A 41 63.95 15.01 31.03
N SER A 42 63.54 16.20 30.57
CA SER A 42 62.13 16.62 30.57
C SER A 42 61.29 15.79 29.62
N ASN A 43 61.81 15.54 28.41
CA ASN A 43 61.17 14.66 27.43
C ASN A 43 61.03 13.23 27.97
N LEU A 44 62.06 12.71 28.65
CA LEU A 44 61.98 11.38 29.26
C LEU A 44 61.00 11.34 30.43
N TYR A 45 60.98 12.36 31.29
CA TYR A 45 60.00 12.49 32.38
C TYR A 45 58.57 12.42 31.87
N ASN A 46 58.27 13.14 30.79
CA ASN A 46 56.96 13.10 30.15
C ASN A 46 56.64 11.70 29.61
N LEU A 47 57.58 11.05 28.91
CA LEU A 47 57.39 9.69 28.37
C LEU A 47 57.16 8.65 29.49
N LEU A 48 57.91 8.74 30.58
CA LEU A 48 57.75 7.85 31.73
C LEU A 48 56.39 8.08 32.43
N THR A 49 55.94 9.32 32.50
CA THR A 49 54.63 9.67 33.08
C THR A 49 53.49 9.12 32.23
N VAL A 50 53.55 9.29 30.90
CA VAL A 50 52.59 8.70 29.95
C VAL A 50 52.58 7.19 30.08
N LEU A 51 53.77 6.58 30.18
CA LEU A 51 53.90 5.15 30.31
C LEU A 51 53.29 4.62 31.61
N ARG A 52 53.52 5.30 32.74
CA ARG A 52 52.91 4.96 34.04
C ARG A 52 51.39 4.95 33.94
N TYR A 53 50.79 6.01 33.39
CA TYR A 53 49.33 6.11 33.27
C TYR A 53 48.75 4.97 32.41
N ARG A 54 49.39 4.65 31.27
CA ARG A 54 48.97 3.52 30.43
C ARG A 54 49.09 2.17 31.16
N MET A 55 50.12 1.98 31.97
CA MET A 55 50.26 0.75 32.76
C MET A 55 49.18 0.59 33.82
N GLU A 56 48.70 1.70 34.40
CA GLU A 56 47.61 1.69 35.39
C GLU A 56 46.25 1.33 34.76
N GLU A 57 46.02 1.68 33.48
CA GLU A 57 44.80 1.35 32.74
C GLU A 57 44.84 -0.03 32.06
N SER A 58 46.03 -0.58 31.80
CA SER A 58 46.20 -1.82 31.02
C SER A 58 46.13 -3.11 31.85
N SER A 59 45.74 -4.21 31.19
CA SER A 59 45.79 -5.56 31.77
C SER A 59 47.16 -6.22 31.57
N SER A 60 47.63 -7.01 32.54
CA SER A 60 48.99 -7.60 32.56
C SER A 60 49.29 -8.63 31.45
N ASN A 61 48.28 -9.03 30.67
CA ASN A 61 48.39 -10.00 29.58
C ASN A 61 48.58 -9.35 28.19
N GLU A 62 48.67 -8.03 28.10
CA GLU A 62 48.80 -7.36 26.83
C GLU A 62 50.21 -7.54 26.22
N PRO A 63 50.32 -7.84 24.91
CA PRO A 63 51.62 -8.21 24.35
C PRO A 63 52.61 -7.04 24.18
N TRP A 64 52.22 -5.78 24.40
CA TRP A 64 53.16 -4.65 24.51
C TRP A 64 53.88 -4.65 25.89
N PHE A 65 53.27 -5.27 26.90
CA PHE A 65 53.87 -5.51 28.21
C PHE A 65 55.15 -6.36 28.10
N ASN A 66 55.29 -7.16 27.04
CA ASN A 66 56.53 -7.90 26.78
C ASN A 66 57.70 -6.98 26.36
N ALA A 67 57.42 -5.87 25.65
CA ALA A 67 58.43 -4.85 25.38
C ALA A 67 58.81 -4.09 26.66
N LEU A 68 57.85 -3.88 27.57
CA LEU A 68 58.13 -3.33 28.90
C LEU A 68 58.93 -4.25 29.81
N LYS A 69 58.71 -5.57 29.74
CA LYS A 69 59.52 -6.54 30.49
C LYS A 69 61.01 -6.41 30.13
N ALA A 70 61.34 -6.00 28.90
CA ALA A 70 62.72 -5.73 28.50
C ALA A 70 63.33 -4.49 29.18
N LEU A 71 62.51 -3.53 29.63
CA LEU A 71 62.94 -2.36 30.39
C LEU A 71 63.25 -2.70 31.85
N GLY A 72 62.46 -3.58 32.46
CA GLY A 72 62.56 -4.02 33.86
C GLY A 72 63.30 -5.35 34.05
N ILE A 73 64.30 -5.63 33.22
CA ILE A 73 65.26 -6.73 33.49
C ILE A 73 66.26 -6.23 34.54
N HIS A 74 66.71 -7.12 35.45
CA HIS A 74 67.76 -6.78 36.42
C HIS A 74 69.03 -6.30 35.69
N HIS A 75 69.56 -5.13 36.06
CA HIS A 75 70.61 -4.40 35.31
C HIS A 75 70.21 -3.95 33.89
N GLY A 76 68.91 -3.85 33.62
CA GLY A 76 68.35 -3.38 32.35
C GLY A 76 68.38 -1.85 32.20
N PRO A 77 67.79 -1.30 31.12
CA PRO A 77 67.82 0.12 30.83
C PRO A 77 67.27 1.01 31.96
N LEU A 78 66.21 0.57 32.66
CA LEU A 78 65.63 1.31 33.80
C LEU A 78 66.58 1.34 34.99
N ASP A 79 67.14 0.19 35.39
CA ASP A 79 68.09 0.11 36.50
C ASP A 79 69.39 0.89 36.20
N GLN A 80 69.88 0.81 34.96
CA GLN A 80 71.05 1.56 34.52
C GLN A 80 70.81 3.06 34.55
N TYR A 81 69.62 3.53 34.14
CA TYR A 81 69.28 4.93 34.18
C TYR A 81 69.07 5.41 35.63
N ARG A 82 68.36 4.63 36.45
CA ARG A 82 68.20 4.88 37.88
C ARG A 82 69.55 5.05 38.57
N HIS A 83 70.47 4.11 38.38
CA HIS A 83 71.80 4.17 38.98
C HIS A 83 72.60 5.38 38.48
N ALA A 84 72.48 5.73 37.21
CA ALA A 84 73.11 6.94 36.68
C ALA A 84 72.53 8.21 37.31
N LEU A 85 71.21 8.28 37.52
CA LEU A 85 70.57 9.39 38.22
C LEU A 85 71.01 9.50 39.67
N GLU A 86 71.05 8.38 40.40
CA GLU A 86 71.49 8.33 41.80
C GLU A 86 72.95 8.82 41.93
N GLN A 87 73.86 8.33 41.09
CA GLN A 87 75.26 8.79 41.06
C GLN A 87 75.40 10.29 40.74
N ILE A 88 74.59 10.79 39.82
CA ILE A 88 74.58 12.21 39.43
C ILE A 88 74.02 13.07 40.55
N LEU A 89 72.94 12.65 41.19
CA LEU A 89 72.31 13.36 42.31
C LEU A 89 73.22 13.35 43.56
N GLU A 90 73.95 12.27 43.83
CA GLU A 90 74.97 12.24 44.90
C GLU A 90 76.07 13.29 44.71
N LYS A 91 76.57 13.45 43.47
CA LYS A 91 77.54 14.52 43.12
C LYS A 91 76.98 15.93 43.35
N THR A 92 75.66 16.10 43.27
CA THR A 92 75.00 17.39 43.56
C THR A 92 74.75 17.61 45.05
N SER A 93 74.45 16.56 45.81
CA SER A 93 74.24 16.60 47.27
C SER A 93 75.51 16.95 48.06
N GLY A 94 76.69 16.63 47.53
CA GLY A 94 77.97 17.06 48.10
C GLY A 94 78.19 18.59 48.06
N SER A 95 77.42 19.31 47.23
CA SER A 95 77.49 20.78 47.13
C SER A 95 76.44 21.51 47.97
N SER A 96 75.44 20.81 48.52
CA SER A 96 74.27 21.41 49.18
C SER A 96 74.42 21.66 50.69
N SER A 97 75.54 21.31 51.32
CA SER A 97 75.79 21.67 52.74
C SER A 97 76.19 23.13 52.97
N ALA A 98 76.26 23.96 51.91
CA ALA A 98 76.58 25.38 52.01
C ALA A 98 75.47 26.30 51.46
N ARG A 99 74.48 26.54 52.33
CA ARG A 99 73.73 27.80 52.56
C ARG A 99 72.68 28.32 51.56
N LYS A 100 71.55 28.65 52.18
CA LYS A 100 70.67 29.81 51.92
C LYS A 100 71.46 31.09 51.57
N LEU A 101 70.86 31.89 50.69
CA LEU A 101 71.29 33.17 50.11
C LEU A 101 72.23 33.06 48.90
N GLY A 102 71.63 33.30 47.73
CA GLY A 102 72.24 34.02 46.63
C GLY A 102 73.57 33.47 46.11
N SER A 103 73.58 32.27 45.54
CA SER A 103 74.69 31.82 44.72
C SER A 103 74.21 30.88 43.63
N SER A 104 74.66 31.12 42.41
CA SER A 104 74.49 30.22 41.27
C SER A 104 75.01 28.84 41.66
N LEU A 105 74.18 27.80 41.58
CA LEU A 105 74.65 26.43 41.70
C LEU A 105 75.79 26.21 40.70
N LEU A 106 76.92 25.70 41.17
CA LEU A 106 78.05 25.37 40.32
C LEU A 106 77.77 24.06 39.59
N TRP A 107 78.25 23.96 38.35
CA TRP A 107 78.11 22.77 37.49
C TRP A 107 79.25 21.76 37.78
N PRO A 108 78.99 20.62 38.46
CA PRO A 108 80.04 19.70 38.92
C PRO A 108 80.36 18.60 37.89
N PHE A 109 79.64 18.55 36.77
CA PHE A 109 79.70 17.41 35.85
C PHE A 109 80.77 17.56 34.78
N LYS A 110 81.54 16.48 34.58
CA LYS A 110 82.45 16.36 33.44
C LYS A 110 81.67 16.13 32.15
N LYS A 111 82.30 16.41 31.01
CA LYS A 111 81.68 16.23 29.68
C LYS A 111 81.30 14.77 29.42
N GLU A 112 82.07 13.84 29.95
CA GLU A 112 81.86 12.39 29.87
C GLU A 112 80.63 11.96 30.66
N ASP A 113 80.45 12.46 31.90
CA ASP A 113 79.29 12.18 32.76
C ASP A 113 77.97 12.59 32.08
N VAL A 114 77.97 13.76 31.44
CA VAL A 114 76.84 14.32 30.69
C VAL A 114 76.53 13.47 29.46
N LYS A 115 77.57 13.06 28.72
CA LYS A 115 77.42 12.24 27.51
C LYS A 115 76.84 10.86 27.85
N ASP A 116 77.32 10.22 28.91
CA ASP A 116 76.85 8.91 29.34
C ASP A 116 75.39 8.93 29.81
N LEU A 117 74.97 10.00 30.51
CA LEU A 117 73.58 10.19 30.88
C LEU A 117 72.68 10.37 29.65
N LEU A 118 73.09 11.21 28.69
CA LEU A 118 72.34 11.43 27.45
C LEU A 118 72.16 10.14 26.64
N VAL A 119 73.19 9.30 26.54
CA VAL A 119 73.09 7.99 25.87
C VAL A 119 72.07 7.08 26.56
N ARG A 120 72.03 7.07 27.89
CA ARG A 120 71.05 6.27 28.65
C ARG A 120 69.64 6.81 28.52
N ILE A 121 69.46 8.13 28.53
CA ILE A 121 68.17 8.77 28.26
C ILE A 121 67.66 8.38 26.88
N GLU A 122 68.51 8.50 25.85
CA GLU A 122 68.11 8.19 24.47
C GLU A 122 67.73 6.72 24.28
N ARG A 123 68.51 5.81 24.88
CA ARG A 123 68.18 4.38 24.89
C ARG A 123 66.84 4.10 25.54
N LEU A 124 66.54 4.75 26.67
CA LEU A 124 65.28 4.54 27.38
C LEU A 124 64.09 5.12 26.61
N LYS A 125 64.24 6.30 26.02
CA LYS A 125 63.24 6.89 25.12
C LYS A 125 62.93 5.99 23.94
N THR A 126 63.95 5.49 23.26
CA THR A 126 63.80 4.61 22.09
C THR A 126 62.97 3.38 22.43
N VAL A 127 63.28 2.70 23.53
CA VAL A 127 62.57 1.47 23.91
C VAL A 127 61.13 1.75 24.34
N ILE A 128 60.88 2.86 25.07
CA ILE A 128 59.53 3.28 25.44
C ILE A 128 58.72 3.62 24.18
N SER A 129 59.29 4.37 23.24
CA SER A 129 58.63 4.71 21.98
C SER A 129 58.26 3.46 21.16
N ILE A 130 59.17 2.48 21.02
CA ILE A 130 58.88 1.22 20.33
C ILE A 130 57.72 0.48 21.00
N ALA A 131 57.69 0.43 22.33
CA ALA A 131 56.61 -0.24 23.07
C ALA A 131 55.24 0.42 22.81
N LEU A 132 55.20 1.76 22.81
CA LEU A 132 53.98 2.53 22.51
C LEU A 132 53.55 2.37 21.04
N GLU A 133 54.50 2.36 20.10
CA GLU A 133 54.20 2.13 18.67
C GLU A 133 53.65 0.74 18.40
N MET A 134 54.19 -0.30 19.04
CA MET A 134 53.69 -1.67 18.92
C MET A 134 52.26 -1.82 19.44
N ASP A 135 51.89 -1.08 20.48
CA ASP A 135 50.53 -1.04 21.02
C ASP A 135 49.56 -0.38 20.03
N HIS A 136 49.93 0.80 19.51
CA HIS A 136 49.16 1.49 18.47
C HIS A 136 48.96 0.64 17.21
N PHE A 137 49.98 -0.10 16.79
CA PHE A 137 49.89 -1.00 15.64
C PHE A 137 48.87 -2.12 15.86
N LYS A 138 48.83 -2.73 17.05
CA LYS A 138 47.84 -3.78 17.36
C LYS A 138 46.42 -3.25 17.43
N LEU A 139 46.23 -2.08 18.04
CA LEU A 139 44.93 -1.41 18.05
C LEU A 139 44.45 -1.14 16.62
N SER A 140 45.34 -0.66 15.74
CA SER A 140 45.02 -0.43 14.32
C SER A 140 44.63 -1.72 13.59
N GLN A 141 45.30 -2.84 13.88
CA GLN A 141 44.92 -4.15 13.33
C GLN A 141 43.54 -4.61 13.81
N ALA A 142 43.23 -4.45 15.10
CA ALA A 142 41.92 -4.79 15.66
C ALA A 142 40.80 -3.96 15.01
N ILE A 143 40.99 -2.64 14.92
CA ILE A 143 40.05 -1.74 14.23
C ILE A 143 39.82 -2.18 12.78
N LYS A 144 40.88 -2.53 12.06
CA LYS A 144 40.77 -2.99 10.67
C LYS A 144 40.02 -4.32 10.55
N ALA A 145 40.19 -5.23 11.50
CA ALA A 145 39.45 -6.49 11.53
C ALA A 145 37.95 -6.24 11.78
N ASP A 146 37.62 -5.43 12.79
CA ASP A 146 36.23 -5.07 13.09
C ASP A 146 35.57 -4.32 11.93
N MET A 147 36.30 -3.44 11.25
CA MET A 147 35.80 -2.71 10.08
C MET A 147 35.44 -3.64 8.92
N ARG A 148 36.21 -4.73 8.70
CA ARG A 148 35.87 -5.74 7.69
C ARG A 148 34.59 -6.49 8.05
N THR A 149 34.46 -6.90 9.30
CA THR A 149 33.25 -7.56 9.81
C THR A 149 32.01 -6.66 9.62
N ILE A 150 32.13 -5.37 9.92
CA ILE A 150 31.06 -4.39 9.69
C ILE A 150 30.75 -4.25 8.20
N GLN A 151 31.77 -4.18 7.34
CA GLN A 151 31.58 -4.04 5.90
C GLN A 151 30.86 -5.27 5.30
N ASP A 152 31.27 -6.47 5.69
CA ASP A 152 30.64 -7.72 5.25
C ASP A 152 29.18 -7.80 5.74
N GLY A 153 28.94 -7.45 7.00
CA GLY A 153 27.58 -7.36 7.56
C GLY A 153 26.71 -6.32 6.83
N THR A 154 27.28 -5.17 6.47
CA THR A 154 26.58 -4.12 5.73
C THR A 154 26.20 -4.57 4.33
N GLU A 155 27.07 -5.31 3.65
CA GLU A 155 26.78 -5.83 2.31
C GLU A 155 25.71 -6.93 2.36
N GLY A 156 25.74 -7.80 3.38
CA GLY A 156 24.66 -8.76 3.64
C GLY A 156 23.30 -8.07 3.83
N ILE A 157 23.25 -7.03 4.66
CA ILE A 157 22.02 -6.23 4.89
C ILE A 157 21.52 -5.59 3.59
N LYS A 158 22.40 -5.08 2.71
CA LYS A 158 21.98 -4.52 1.43
C LYS A 158 21.32 -5.57 0.52
N VAL A 159 21.89 -6.78 0.45
CA VAL A 159 21.33 -7.87 -0.37
C VAL A 159 19.95 -8.28 0.14
N ASP A 160 19.78 -8.40 1.45
CA ASP A 160 18.48 -8.71 2.06
C ASP A 160 17.46 -7.59 1.80
N THR A 161 17.87 -6.34 1.95
CA THR A 161 17.03 -5.16 1.69
C THR A 161 16.57 -5.11 0.23
N GLU A 162 17.46 -5.40 -0.72
CA GLU A 162 17.14 -5.48 -2.14
C GLU A 162 16.19 -6.62 -2.48
N THR A 163 16.33 -7.75 -1.79
CA THR A 163 15.42 -8.88 -1.92
C THR A 163 14.02 -8.53 -1.43
N ILE A 164 13.92 -7.89 -0.26
CA ILE A 164 12.65 -7.38 0.29
C ILE A 164 12.01 -6.36 -0.66
N ARG A 165 12.79 -5.40 -1.17
CA ARG A 165 12.33 -4.36 -2.10
C ARG A 165 11.73 -4.95 -3.38
N LYS A 166 12.27 -6.07 -3.87
CA LYS A 166 11.74 -6.78 -5.05
C LYS A 166 10.52 -7.64 -4.73
N ALA A 167 10.43 -8.18 -3.52
CA ALA A 167 9.31 -9.03 -3.10
C ALA A 167 8.04 -8.23 -2.75
N LEU A 168 8.18 -7.02 -2.21
CA LEU A 168 7.06 -6.22 -1.70
C LEU A 168 5.97 -5.94 -2.76
N PRO A 169 6.29 -5.49 -4.00
CA PRO A 169 5.25 -5.24 -5.02
C PRO A 169 4.52 -6.51 -5.46
N VAL A 170 5.20 -7.66 -5.42
CA VAL A 170 4.59 -8.96 -5.78
C VAL A 170 3.59 -9.38 -4.71
N LEU A 171 3.89 -9.14 -3.44
CA LEU A 171 2.97 -9.41 -2.34
C LEU A 171 1.77 -8.47 -2.35
N GLU A 172 1.98 -7.18 -2.60
CA GLU A 172 0.90 -6.20 -2.73
C GLU A 172 -0.09 -6.58 -3.84
N ASN A 173 0.42 -6.90 -5.03
CA ASN A 173 -0.44 -7.33 -6.15
C ASN A 173 -1.19 -8.64 -5.84
N LYS A 174 -0.54 -9.60 -5.17
CA LYS A 174 -1.22 -10.82 -4.73
C LYS A 174 -2.33 -10.53 -3.72
N LEU A 175 -2.09 -9.62 -2.77
CA LEU A 175 -3.08 -9.22 -1.78
C LEU A 175 -4.27 -8.50 -2.43
N ASP A 176 -4.03 -7.64 -3.41
CA ASP A 176 -5.08 -6.95 -4.15
C ASP A 176 -5.94 -7.95 -4.94
N ARG A 177 -5.30 -8.90 -5.66
CA ARG A 177 -6.03 -9.99 -6.35
C ARG A 177 -6.88 -10.84 -5.42
N ILE A 178 -6.35 -11.19 -4.24
CA ILE A 178 -7.11 -11.95 -3.24
C ILE A 178 -8.30 -11.13 -2.74
N ARG A 179 -8.11 -9.83 -2.51
CA ARG A 179 -9.18 -8.92 -2.07
C ARG A 179 -10.27 -8.78 -3.12
N ASP A 180 -9.91 -8.54 -4.38
CA ASP A 180 -10.85 -8.39 -5.48
C ASP A 180 -11.66 -9.67 -5.70
N THR A 181 -11.00 -10.83 -5.67
CA THR A 181 -11.68 -12.13 -5.79
C THR A 181 -12.64 -12.34 -4.62
N HIS A 182 -12.19 -12.10 -3.39
CA HIS A 182 -13.04 -12.25 -2.20
C HIS A 182 -14.22 -11.27 -2.20
N GLN A 183 -14.04 -10.05 -2.70
CA GLN A 183 -15.14 -9.08 -2.85
C GLN A 183 -16.13 -9.54 -3.93
N GLY A 184 -15.65 -10.03 -5.08
CA GLY A 184 -16.49 -10.58 -6.14
C GLY A 184 -17.31 -11.79 -5.68
N ASP A 185 -16.70 -12.73 -4.96
CA ASP A 185 -17.37 -13.90 -4.41
C ASP A 185 -18.47 -13.49 -3.41
N ARG A 186 -18.16 -12.54 -2.51
CA ARG A 186 -19.12 -12.02 -1.54
C ARG A 186 -20.28 -11.26 -2.20
N LEU A 187 -19.98 -10.48 -3.23
CA LEU A 187 -21.00 -9.79 -4.03
C LEU A 187 -21.93 -10.80 -4.69
N SER A 188 -21.38 -11.83 -5.32
CA SER A 188 -22.17 -12.90 -5.94
C SER A 188 -23.04 -13.64 -4.93
N GLU A 189 -22.51 -13.97 -3.75
CA GLU A 189 -23.24 -14.64 -2.68
C GLU A 189 -24.43 -13.79 -2.18
N ILE A 190 -24.20 -12.50 -1.93
CA ILE A 190 -25.25 -11.59 -1.44
C ILE A 190 -26.29 -11.32 -2.52
N SER A 191 -25.86 -11.08 -3.77
CA SER A 191 -26.75 -10.87 -4.92
C SER A 191 -27.69 -12.06 -5.16
N GLU A 192 -27.17 -13.29 -5.06
CA GLU A 192 -28.00 -14.50 -5.21
C GLU A 192 -28.94 -14.71 -4.02
N TRP A 193 -28.50 -14.35 -2.80
CA TRP A 193 -29.37 -14.37 -1.63
C TRP A 193 -30.50 -13.34 -1.69
N ILE A 194 -30.27 -12.14 -2.25
CA ILE A 194 -31.31 -11.11 -2.40
C ILE A 194 -32.45 -11.61 -3.29
N SER A 195 -32.13 -12.25 -4.42
CA SER A 195 -33.12 -12.77 -5.35
C SER A 195 -32.55 -13.89 -6.21
N SER A 196 -33.31 -14.98 -6.36
CA SER A 196 -33.00 -16.02 -7.35
C SER A 196 -33.48 -15.67 -8.77
N ALA A 197 -34.26 -14.60 -8.93
CA ALA A 197 -34.76 -14.19 -10.23
C ALA A 197 -33.62 -13.76 -11.15
N ASN A 198 -33.68 -14.18 -12.41
CA ASN A 198 -32.71 -13.82 -13.44
C ASN A 198 -33.41 -13.61 -14.79
N PHE A 199 -33.57 -12.34 -15.17
CA PHE A 199 -34.19 -11.94 -16.43
C PHE A 199 -33.22 -11.91 -17.62
N GLY A 200 -31.91 -12.11 -17.37
CA GLY A 200 -30.87 -12.05 -18.41
C GLY A 200 -31.09 -13.06 -19.55
N PRO A 201 -31.31 -14.36 -19.26
CA PRO A 201 -31.59 -15.36 -20.30
C PRO A 201 -32.83 -15.00 -21.14
N GLN A 202 -33.91 -14.58 -20.48
CA GLN A 202 -35.15 -14.18 -21.16
C GLN A 202 -34.94 -12.93 -22.04
N HIS A 203 -34.16 -11.96 -21.57
CA HIS A 203 -33.77 -10.79 -22.36
C HIS A 203 -32.98 -11.19 -23.61
N ALA A 204 -31.98 -12.07 -23.45
CA ALA A 204 -31.16 -12.57 -24.54
C ALA A 204 -31.99 -13.30 -25.60
N ASP A 205 -32.97 -14.10 -25.19
CA ASP A 205 -33.89 -14.79 -26.10
C ASP A 205 -34.75 -13.79 -26.91
N PHE A 206 -35.27 -12.74 -26.26
CA PHE A 206 -36.04 -11.70 -26.94
C PHE A 206 -35.19 -10.93 -27.96
N ILE A 207 -33.98 -10.52 -27.59
CA ILE A 207 -33.08 -9.79 -28.48
C ILE A 207 -32.57 -10.66 -29.62
N THR A 208 -32.36 -11.95 -29.40
CA THR A 208 -31.99 -12.91 -30.47
C THR A 208 -33.10 -13.04 -31.51
N GLY A 209 -34.37 -12.91 -31.09
CA GLY A 209 -35.53 -12.90 -31.99
C GLY A 209 -35.79 -11.57 -32.71
N LYS A 210 -35.03 -10.51 -32.39
CA LYS A 210 -35.18 -9.20 -33.02
C LYS A 210 -34.75 -9.26 -34.48
N GLN A 211 -35.54 -8.62 -35.35
CA GLN A 211 -35.13 -8.36 -36.72
C GLN A 211 -34.37 -7.02 -36.80
N ASP A 212 -33.24 -7.01 -37.49
CA ASP A 212 -32.46 -5.79 -37.67
C ASP A 212 -33.29 -4.67 -38.32
N GLY A 213 -33.15 -3.47 -37.77
CA GLY A 213 -33.87 -2.28 -38.21
C GLY A 213 -35.28 -2.11 -37.65
N THR A 214 -35.81 -3.03 -36.82
CA THR A 214 -37.10 -2.81 -36.14
C THR A 214 -36.96 -1.99 -34.85
N GLY A 215 -38.05 -1.33 -34.44
CA GLY A 215 -38.15 -0.52 -33.21
C GLY A 215 -37.42 0.83 -33.28
N VAL A 216 -36.84 1.20 -34.42
CA VAL A 216 -36.15 2.48 -34.61
C VAL A 216 -37.11 3.66 -34.40
N TRP A 217 -38.35 3.54 -34.89
CA TRP A 217 -39.39 4.55 -34.73
C TRP A 217 -39.66 4.90 -33.25
N PHE A 218 -39.51 3.91 -32.37
CA PHE A 218 -39.73 4.09 -30.94
C PHE A 218 -38.56 4.85 -30.30
N LEU A 219 -37.32 4.44 -30.62
CA LEU A 219 -36.10 5.06 -30.10
C LEU A 219 -35.90 6.50 -30.60
N GLU A 220 -36.41 6.84 -31.78
CA GLU A 220 -36.35 8.19 -32.36
C GLU A 220 -37.54 9.08 -31.96
N SER A 221 -38.52 8.52 -31.24
CA SER A 221 -39.71 9.27 -30.85
C SER A 221 -39.38 10.40 -29.87
N PRO A 222 -40.05 11.57 -29.95
CA PRO A 222 -39.84 12.66 -29.00
C PRO A 222 -40.10 12.25 -27.55
N ALA A 223 -41.07 11.36 -27.32
CA ALA A 223 -41.39 10.88 -25.99
C ALA A 223 -40.26 10.01 -25.40
N PHE A 224 -39.71 9.07 -26.18
CA PHE A 224 -38.58 8.27 -25.73
C PHE A 224 -37.34 9.15 -25.45
N VAL A 225 -37.03 10.07 -26.35
CA VAL A 225 -35.88 10.98 -26.19
C VAL A 225 -36.03 11.87 -24.95
N ALA A 226 -37.23 12.41 -24.70
CA ALA A 226 -37.50 13.22 -23.50
C ALA A 226 -37.33 12.40 -22.21
N TRP A 227 -37.78 11.15 -22.19
CA TRP A 227 -37.58 10.24 -21.08
C TRP A 227 -36.10 9.88 -20.89
N LEU A 228 -35.39 9.55 -21.97
CA LEU A 228 -33.97 9.21 -21.95
C LEU A 228 -33.11 10.38 -21.44
N GLN A 229 -33.45 11.62 -21.80
CA GLN A 229 -32.78 12.81 -21.31
C GLN A 229 -33.16 13.16 -19.85
N GLY A 230 -34.21 12.55 -19.31
CA GLY A 230 -34.69 12.77 -17.95
C GLY A 230 -35.54 14.04 -17.82
N SER A 231 -36.10 14.55 -18.92
CA SER A 231 -37.16 15.57 -18.88
C SER A 231 -38.48 15.00 -18.37
N SER A 232 -38.61 13.67 -18.33
CA SER A 232 -39.71 12.96 -17.69
C SER A 232 -39.16 11.73 -16.99
N GLU A 233 -39.52 11.55 -15.71
CA GLU A 233 -39.04 10.42 -14.90
C GLU A 233 -39.73 9.11 -15.28
N THR A 234 -40.91 9.16 -15.88
CA THR A 234 -41.71 7.98 -16.22
C THR A 234 -42.21 8.03 -17.65
N LEU A 235 -42.03 6.94 -18.39
CA LEU A 235 -42.59 6.71 -19.73
C LEU A 235 -43.55 5.51 -19.66
N PHE A 236 -44.83 5.75 -19.95
CA PHE A 236 -45.84 4.69 -20.03
C PHE A 236 -46.12 4.32 -21.49
N CYS A 237 -46.06 3.03 -21.79
CA CYS A 237 -46.17 2.50 -23.14
C CYS A 237 -47.30 1.47 -23.26
N PRO A 238 -48.56 1.94 -23.39
CA PRO A 238 -49.69 1.05 -23.59
C PRO A 238 -49.71 0.50 -25.02
N GLY A 239 -50.31 -0.67 -25.22
CA GLY A 239 -50.51 -1.23 -26.55
C GLY A 239 -51.39 -2.46 -26.53
N ILE A 240 -52.02 -2.77 -27.66
CA ILE A 240 -52.89 -3.95 -27.78
C ILE A 240 -52.08 -5.27 -27.76
N PRO A 241 -52.72 -6.43 -27.45
CA PRO A 241 -52.04 -7.71 -27.47
C PRO A 241 -51.60 -8.10 -28.89
N GLY A 242 -50.28 -8.21 -29.10
CA GLY A 242 -49.70 -8.45 -30.43
C GLY A 242 -48.74 -7.35 -30.88
N ALA A 243 -48.97 -6.11 -30.42
CA ALA A 243 -48.30 -4.89 -30.90
C ALA A 243 -46.77 -4.81 -30.70
N GLY A 244 -46.15 -5.83 -30.10
CA GLY A 244 -44.69 -5.89 -29.92
C GLY A 244 -44.16 -5.21 -28.65
N LYS A 245 -45.00 -4.99 -27.63
CA LYS A 245 -44.60 -4.36 -26.34
C LYS A 245 -43.32 -4.94 -25.74
N THR A 246 -43.27 -6.25 -25.55
CA THR A 246 -42.09 -6.95 -25.02
C THR A 246 -40.85 -6.79 -25.89
N MET A 247 -41.02 -6.79 -27.22
CA MET A 247 -39.92 -6.54 -28.14
C MET A 247 -39.41 -5.11 -28.01
N ILE A 248 -40.29 -4.12 -27.90
CA ILE A 248 -39.92 -2.72 -27.67
C ILE A 248 -39.22 -2.55 -26.31
N ALA A 249 -39.73 -3.19 -25.24
CA ALA A 249 -39.06 -3.18 -23.93
C ALA A 249 -37.65 -3.78 -24.02
N ALA A 250 -37.50 -4.92 -24.70
CA ALA A 250 -36.19 -5.52 -24.94
C ALA A 250 -35.27 -4.60 -25.76
N ILE A 251 -35.76 -4.00 -26.85
CA ILE A 251 -35.01 -3.03 -27.65
C ILE A 251 -34.55 -1.84 -26.82
N THR A 252 -35.40 -1.32 -25.93
CA THR A 252 -35.03 -0.24 -25.00
C THR A 252 -33.90 -0.68 -24.07
N VAL A 253 -34.00 -1.86 -23.45
CA VAL A 253 -32.96 -2.39 -22.56
C VAL A 253 -31.64 -2.59 -23.30
N ASP A 254 -31.67 -3.20 -24.49
CA ASP A 254 -30.47 -3.41 -25.32
C ASP A 254 -29.85 -2.07 -25.75
N HIS A 255 -30.67 -1.08 -26.09
CA HIS A 255 -30.19 0.28 -26.37
C HIS A 255 -29.47 0.87 -25.16
N LEU A 256 -30.10 0.85 -23.98
CA LEU A 256 -29.52 1.38 -22.74
C LEU A 256 -28.19 0.70 -22.39
N LEU A 257 -28.14 -0.64 -22.41
CA LEU A 257 -26.92 -1.40 -22.10
C LEU A 257 -25.79 -1.13 -23.10
N ARG A 258 -26.10 -0.78 -24.36
CA ARG A 258 -25.08 -0.46 -25.38
C ARG A 258 -24.63 1.00 -25.35
N THR A 259 -25.54 1.95 -25.14
CA THR A 259 -25.22 3.38 -25.24
C THR A 259 -24.82 4.00 -23.92
N MET A 260 -25.22 3.41 -22.78
CA MET A 260 -24.97 3.94 -21.44
C MET A 260 -23.91 3.11 -20.69
N GLN A 261 -22.79 2.80 -21.35
CA GLN A 261 -21.66 2.04 -20.77
C GLN A 261 -20.82 2.91 -19.82
N SER A 262 -21.41 3.31 -18.70
CA SER A 262 -20.71 3.99 -17.61
C SER A 262 -21.03 3.30 -16.30
N ASP A 263 -20.02 3.07 -15.47
CA ASP A 263 -20.19 2.53 -14.11
C ASP A 263 -21.08 3.44 -13.23
N SER A 264 -21.27 4.70 -13.65
CA SER A 264 -22.14 5.67 -13.00
C SER A 264 -23.61 5.61 -13.42
N ILE A 265 -23.99 4.76 -14.38
CA ILE A 265 -25.37 4.62 -14.86
C ILE A 265 -25.88 3.21 -14.57
N GLY A 266 -26.98 3.11 -13.83
CA GLY A 266 -27.63 1.85 -13.52
C GLY A 266 -28.67 1.49 -14.57
N VAL A 267 -28.74 0.22 -14.96
CA VAL A 267 -29.82 -0.31 -15.82
C VAL A 267 -30.37 -1.58 -15.17
N ALA A 268 -31.67 -1.62 -14.96
CA ALA A 268 -32.37 -2.80 -14.48
C ALA A 268 -33.66 -3.03 -15.28
N PHE A 269 -34.06 -4.27 -15.41
CA PHE A 269 -35.25 -4.63 -16.15
C PHE A 269 -35.97 -5.84 -15.57
N VAL A 270 -37.27 -5.90 -15.80
CA VAL A 270 -38.18 -6.94 -15.32
C VAL A 270 -39.15 -7.27 -16.44
N TYR A 271 -39.37 -8.56 -16.68
CA TYR A 271 -40.41 -9.05 -17.59
C TYR A 271 -41.49 -9.73 -16.77
N CYS A 272 -42.63 -9.06 -16.56
CA CYS A 272 -43.74 -9.68 -15.86
C CYS A 272 -44.36 -10.79 -16.72
N ASN A 273 -44.58 -11.98 -16.14
CA ASN A 273 -45.20 -13.09 -16.84
C ASN A 273 -46.11 -13.90 -15.91
N TYR A 274 -47.42 -13.87 -16.17
CA TYR A 274 -48.42 -14.53 -15.32
C TYR A 274 -48.27 -16.07 -15.23
N LYS A 275 -47.57 -16.71 -16.19
CA LYS A 275 -47.43 -18.17 -16.27
C LYS A 275 -46.27 -18.75 -15.47
N ASN A 276 -45.20 -17.98 -15.29
CA ASN A 276 -43.96 -18.47 -14.68
C ASN A 276 -43.74 -17.91 -13.26
N ASP A 277 -44.42 -16.81 -12.91
CA ASP A 277 -44.08 -15.98 -11.75
C ASP A 277 -45.22 -15.89 -10.72
N VAL A 278 -46.01 -16.97 -10.56
CA VAL A 278 -47.17 -17.02 -9.63
C VAL A 278 -46.79 -16.67 -8.17
N ASP A 279 -45.50 -16.78 -7.82
CA ASP A 279 -44.95 -16.49 -6.50
C ASP A 279 -44.20 -15.13 -6.38
N LEU A 280 -44.00 -14.38 -7.47
CA LEU A 280 -43.28 -13.10 -7.43
C LEU A 280 -44.19 -11.97 -6.95
N THR A 281 -43.96 -11.58 -5.69
CA THR A 281 -44.58 -10.41 -5.06
C THR A 281 -43.87 -9.11 -5.47
N ALA A 282 -44.44 -7.95 -5.12
CA ALA A 282 -43.76 -6.66 -5.29
C ALA A 282 -42.34 -6.65 -4.70
N THR A 283 -42.14 -7.32 -3.56
CA THR A 283 -40.83 -7.52 -2.93
C THR A 283 -39.87 -8.25 -3.85
N GLY A 284 -40.33 -9.31 -4.52
CA GLY A 284 -39.50 -10.11 -5.43
C GLY A 284 -39.07 -9.33 -6.68
N PHE A 285 -39.97 -8.52 -7.26
CA PHE A 285 -39.61 -7.61 -8.36
C PHE A 285 -38.56 -6.59 -7.93
N LEU A 286 -38.75 -5.92 -6.79
CA LEU A 286 -37.78 -4.94 -6.29
C LEU A 286 -36.45 -5.60 -5.90
N ALA A 287 -36.47 -6.81 -5.35
CA ALA A 287 -35.27 -7.57 -5.03
C ALA A 287 -34.50 -7.96 -6.29
N SER A 288 -35.20 -8.30 -7.39
CA SER A 288 -34.56 -8.56 -8.68
C SER A 288 -33.89 -7.32 -9.29
N ILE A 289 -34.51 -6.14 -9.12
CA ILE A 289 -33.94 -4.85 -9.54
C ILE A 289 -32.70 -4.56 -8.68
N LEU A 290 -32.82 -4.73 -7.36
CA LEU A 290 -31.70 -4.58 -6.42
C LEU A 290 -30.53 -5.48 -6.79
N LYS A 291 -30.78 -6.77 -7.10
CA LYS A 291 -29.75 -7.71 -7.55
C LYS A 291 -29.03 -7.22 -8.81
N GLN A 292 -29.77 -6.78 -9.84
CA GLN A 292 -29.19 -6.31 -11.10
C GLN A 292 -28.30 -5.09 -10.89
N LEU A 293 -28.79 -4.11 -10.14
CA LEU A 293 -28.06 -2.88 -9.85
C LEU A 293 -26.86 -3.12 -8.93
N LEU A 294 -26.98 -4.02 -7.95
CA LEU A 294 -25.87 -4.38 -7.07
C LEU A 294 -24.78 -5.16 -7.81
N SER A 295 -25.16 -6.08 -8.69
CA SER A 295 -24.21 -6.93 -9.43
C SER A 295 -23.32 -6.16 -10.40
N SER A 296 -23.70 -4.91 -10.73
CA SER A 296 -22.89 -4.02 -11.57
C SER A 296 -21.93 -3.13 -10.75
N GLN A 297 -21.90 -3.28 -9.42
CA GLN A 297 -21.04 -2.50 -8.52
C GLN A 297 -19.82 -3.28 -8.03
N THR A 298 -18.76 -2.56 -7.69
CA THR A 298 -17.54 -3.15 -7.09
C THR A 298 -17.61 -3.24 -5.57
N ALA A 299 -18.46 -2.43 -4.94
CA ALA A 299 -18.62 -2.37 -3.50
C ALA A 299 -20.08 -2.65 -3.09
N ILE A 300 -20.23 -3.28 -1.93
CA ILE A 300 -21.54 -3.60 -1.33
C ILE A 300 -21.83 -2.54 -0.27
N PRO A 301 -22.92 -1.77 -0.38
CA PRO A 301 -23.33 -0.84 0.68
C PRO A 301 -23.46 -1.51 2.04
N ASP A 302 -23.06 -0.80 3.10
CA ASP A 302 -23.16 -1.29 4.48
C ASP A 302 -24.60 -1.64 4.86
N GLN A 303 -25.58 -0.91 4.30
CA GLN A 303 -27.01 -1.17 4.46
C GLN A 303 -27.38 -2.59 4.01
N ILE A 304 -26.86 -3.04 2.86
CA ILE A 304 -27.11 -4.39 2.33
C ILE A 304 -26.37 -5.43 3.16
N THR A 305 -25.12 -5.16 3.53
CA THR A 305 -24.33 -6.06 4.37
C THR A 305 -25.01 -6.27 5.73
N GLY A 306 -25.52 -5.21 6.35
CA GLY A 306 -26.27 -5.27 7.61
C GLY A 306 -27.61 -6.00 7.47
N MET A 307 -28.34 -5.78 6.38
CA MET A 307 -29.56 -6.52 6.04
C MET A 307 -29.25 -8.02 5.88
N TYR A 308 -28.21 -8.36 5.12
CA TYR A 308 -27.78 -9.74 4.90
C TYR A 308 -27.53 -10.50 6.19
N HIS A 309 -26.68 -9.97 7.07
CA HIS A 309 -26.37 -10.62 8.34
C HIS A 309 -27.61 -10.77 9.22
N ARG A 310 -28.44 -9.72 9.34
CA ARG A 310 -29.67 -9.75 10.15
C ARG A 310 -30.62 -10.87 9.75
N HIS A 311 -30.80 -11.07 8.44
CA HIS A 311 -31.75 -12.03 7.89
C HIS A 311 -31.17 -13.44 7.78
N ARG A 312 -29.89 -13.58 7.40
CA ARG A 312 -29.19 -14.87 7.34
C ARG A 312 -29.08 -15.52 8.70
N ASP A 313 -28.70 -14.77 9.73
CA ASP A 313 -28.53 -15.30 11.09
C ASP A 313 -29.86 -15.74 11.73
N ARG A 314 -30.96 -15.10 11.34
CA ARG A 314 -32.31 -15.38 11.85
C ARG A 314 -33.09 -16.39 11.00
N GLY A 315 -32.62 -16.70 9.79
CA GLY A 315 -33.34 -17.55 8.83
C GLY A 315 -34.67 -16.94 8.36
N THR A 316 -34.71 -15.62 8.16
CA THR A 316 -35.92 -14.88 7.75
C THR A 316 -35.70 -14.14 6.45
N ASP A 317 -36.73 -14.00 5.60
CA ASP A 317 -36.62 -13.25 4.35
C ASP A 317 -36.67 -11.73 4.55
N PRO A 318 -35.98 -10.93 3.69
CA PRO A 318 -36.08 -9.47 3.70
C PRO A 318 -37.51 -8.97 3.51
N THR A 319 -37.92 -7.96 4.26
CA THR A 319 -39.22 -7.32 4.07
C THR A 319 -39.18 -6.36 2.87
N LEU A 320 -40.36 -5.91 2.43
CA LEU A 320 -40.49 -4.88 1.40
C LEU A 320 -39.77 -3.58 1.78
N GLU A 321 -39.79 -3.22 3.07
CA GLU A 321 -39.10 -2.04 3.60
C GLU A 321 -37.58 -2.22 3.59
N ASP A 322 -37.10 -3.41 3.98
CA ASP A 322 -35.67 -3.74 3.91
C ASP A 322 -35.15 -3.62 2.47
N ILE A 323 -35.85 -4.24 1.50
CA ILE A 323 -35.49 -4.18 0.08
C ILE A 323 -35.57 -2.75 -0.46
N SER A 324 -36.60 -1.99 -0.11
CA SER A 324 -36.74 -0.60 -0.57
C SER A 324 -35.61 0.29 -0.05
N THR A 325 -35.22 0.09 1.22
CA THR A 325 -34.11 0.84 1.85
C THR A 325 -32.76 0.45 1.25
N ALA A 326 -32.53 -0.84 1.04
CA ALA A 326 -31.34 -1.35 0.36
C ALA A 326 -31.25 -0.81 -1.08
N LEU A 327 -32.36 -0.81 -1.82
CA LEU A 327 -32.43 -0.28 -3.18
C LEU A 327 -32.10 1.20 -3.23
N LEU A 328 -32.62 2.03 -2.31
CA LEU A 328 -32.22 3.44 -2.22
C LEU A 328 -30.70 3.59 -2.03
N SER A 329 -30.09 2.79 -1.15
CA SER A 329 -28.64 2.88 -0.92
C SER A 329 -27.80 2.53 -2.16
N VAL A 330 -28.30 1.65 -3.03
CA VAL A 330 -27.64 1.31 -4.30
C VAL A 330 -27.91 2.40 -5.35
N LEU A 331 -29.12 2.95 -5.41
CA LEU A 331 -29.46 4.03 -6.32
C LEU A 331 -28.60 5.27 -6.10
N ASP A 332 -28.24 5.58 -4.85
CA ASP A 332 -27.37 6.70 -4.49
C ASP A 332 -25.93 6.54 -5.01
N MET A 333 -25.52 5.33 -5.41
CA MET A 333 -24.22 5.08 -6.05
C MET A 333 -24.22 5.46 -7.54
N TYR A 334 -25.40 5.58 -8.15
CA TYR A 334 -25.56 5.90 -9.56
C TYR A 334 -25.90 7.38 -9.76
N SER A 335 -25.30 7.98 -10.77
CA SER A 335 -25.67 9.32 -11.24
C SER A 335 -27.08 9.35 -11.85
N ARG A 336 -27.51 8.23 -12.44
CA ARG A 336 -28.83 8.00 -12.99
C ARG A 336 -29.10 6.49 -13.11
N THR A 337 -30.35 6.08 -12.91
CA THR A 337 -30.76 4.69 -13.08
C THR A 337 -31.97 4.58 -14.01
N TYR A 338 -31.93 3.64 -14.95
CA TYR A 338 -33.05 3.28 -15.81
C TYR A 338 -33.67 1.96 -15.37
N ILE A 339 -34.99 1.93 -15.19
CA ILE A 339 -35.74 0.73 -14.81
C ILE A 339 -36.82 0.46 -15.87
N VAL A 340 -36.75 -0.69 -16.54
CA VAL A 340 -37.73 -1.10 -17.55
C VAL A 340 -38.59 -2.25 -17.02
N ILE A 341 -39.90 -2.05 -16.93
CA ILE A 341 -40.86 -3.06 -16.45
C ILE A 341 -41.81 -3.40 -17.60
N ASP A 342 -41.66 -4.58 -18.17
CA ASP A 342 -42.48 -5.07 -19.27
C ASP A 342 -43.73 -5.81 -18.77
N ALA A 343 -44.83 -5.65 -19.49
CA ALA A 343 -46.12 -6.32 -19.30
C ALA A 343 -46.68 -6.16 -17.88
N LEU A 344 -46.75 -4.91 -17.39
CA LEU A 344 -47.25 -4.58 -16.06
C LEU A 344 -48.68 -5.13 -15.80
N ASP A 345 -49.49 -5.30 -16.85
CA ASP A 345 -50.80 -5.95 -16.76
C ASP A 345 -50.75 -7.43 -16.38
N GLU A 346 -49.63 -8.11 -16.60
CA GLU A 346 -49.41 -9.50 -16.20
C GLU A 346 -48.85 -9.64 -14.78
N CYS A 347 -48.53 -8.52 -14.12
CA CYS A 347 -48.19 -8.51 -12.70
C CYS A 347 -49.45 -8.80 -11.86
N PRO A 348 -49.42 -9.80 -10.94
CA PRO A 348 -50.58 -10.14 -10.14
C PRO A 348 -51.07 -8.93 -9.32
N GLU A 349 -52.36 -8.58 -9.42
CA GLU A 349 -52.97 -7.61 -8.48
C GLU A 349 -53.36 -8.29 -7.14
N ASN A 350 -53.09 -9.60 -6.99
CA ASN A 350 -53.30 -10.30 -5.73
C ASN A 350 -52.50 -9.60 -4.61
N LYS A 351 -53.20 -9.15 -3.56
CA LYS A 351 -52.66 -8.36 -2.44
C LYS A 351 -52.07 -6.99 -2.83
N GLY A 352 -52.39 -6.48 -4.02
CA GLY A 352 -52.00 -5.14 -4.45
C GLY A 352 -50.56 -5.01 -4.96
N ALA A 353 -49.92 -6.10 -5.40
CA ALA A 353 -48.49 -6.10 -5.73
C ALA A 353 -48.13 -5.12 -6.85
N ARG A 354 -48.91 -5.06 -7.93
CA ARG A 354 -48.73 -4.09 -9.03
C ARG A 354 -48.85 -2.65 -8.53
N THR A 355 -49.89 -2.33 -7.77
CA THR A 355 -50.07 -1.00 -7.15
C THR A 355 -48.93 -0.63 -6.21
N GLN A 356 -48.44 -1.59 -5.40
CA GLN A 356 -47.30 -1.39 -4.49
C GLN A 356 -45.99 -1.15 -5.26
N LEU A 357 -45.75 -1.89 -6.34
CA LEU A 357 -44.57 -1.72 -7.20
C LEU A 357 -44.53 -0.30 -7.77
N ILE A 358 -45.63 0.18 -8.36
CA ILE A 358 -45.73 1.55 -8.90
C ILE A 358 -45.45 2.59 -7.80
N LYS A 359 -46.08 2.44 -6.63
CA LYS A 359 -45.89 3.36 -5.49
C LYS A 359 -44.44 3.41 -5.03
N ILE A 360 -43.76 2.27 -4.96
CA ILE A 360 -42.37 2.22 -4.52
C ILE A 360 -41.47 2.84 -5.58
N ILE A 361 -41.63 2.52 -6.87
CA ILE A 361 -40.85 3.17 -7.94
C ILE A 361 -40.99 4.70 -7.88
N ARG A 362 -42.21 5.23 -7.68
CA ARG A 362 -42.43 6.67 -7.49
C ARG A 362 -41.74 7.23 -6.26
N MET A 363 -41.76 6.51 -5.15
CA MET A 363 -41.03 6.89 -3.93
C MET A 363 -39.52 6.93 -4.17
N LEU A 364 -38.98 6.00 -4.98
CA LEU A 364 -37.56 6.00 -5.35
C LEU A 364 -37.23 7.20 -6.24
N GLN A 365 -38.07 7.51 -7.23
CA GLN A 365 -37.92 8.69 -8.10
C GLN A 365 -37.91 10.01 -7.31
N ALA A 366 -38.71 10.11 -6.24
CA ALA A 366 -38.72 11.29 -5.38
C ALA A 366 -37.43 11.47 -4.55
N LYS A 367 -36.57 10.45 -4.45
CA LYS A 367 -35.35 10.44 -3.62
C LYS A 367 -34.06 10.30 -4.44
N ALA A 368 -34.13 9.72 -5.64
CA ALA A 368 -32.98 9.40 -6.48
C ALA A 368 -33.30 9.64 -7.96
N ASN A 369 -32.27 9.80 -8.80
CA ASN A 369 -32.40 10.07 -10.23
C ASN A 369 -32.78 8.80 -11.00
N VAL A 370 -34.05 8.43 -10.96
CA VAL A 370 -34.59 7.20 -11.55
C VAL A 370 -35.52 7.52 -12.73
N CYS A 371 -35.21 6.97 -13.90
CA CYS A 371 -36.07 6.97 -15.07
C CYS A 371 -36.72 5.59 -15.23
N SER A 372 -38.04 5.50 -15.19
CA SER A 372 -38.76 4.24 -15.33
C SER A 372 -39.57 4.18 -16.63
N MET A 373 -39.59 3.02 -17.28
CA MET A 373 -40.44 2.73 -18.43
C MET A 373 -41.34 1.54 -18.09
N PHE A 374 -42.63 1.66 -18.38
CA PHE A 374 -43.61 0.61 -18.17
C PHE A 374 -44.31 0.28 -19.47
N THR A 375 -44.43 -1.00 -19.83
CA THR A 375 -45.33 -1.44 -20.89
C THR A 375 -46.56 -2.12 -20.29
N SER A 376 -47.72 -1.98 -20.94
CA SER A 376 -48.96 -2.60 -20.47
C SER A 376 -50.03 -2.69 -21.56
N ARG A 377 -51.08 -3.46 -21.35
CA ARG A 377 -52.35 -3.33 -22.10
C ARG A 377 -53.12 -2.06 -21.67
N PHE A 378 -54.12 -1.71 -22.48
CA PHE A 378 -55.10 -0.67 -22.16
C PHE A 378 -56.08 -1.14 -21.09
N LEU A 379 -55.64 -1.19 -19.84
CA LEU A 379 -56.48 -1.49 -18.68
C LEU A 379 -56.80 -0.21 -17.91
N PRO A 380 -58.08 0.11 -17.63
CA PRO A 380 -58.45 1.39 -17.01
C PRO A 380 -57.79 1.65 -15.65
N ASP A 381 -57.65 0.62 -14.82
CA ASP A 381 -56.98 0.68 -13.52
C ASP A 381 -55.51 1.10 -13.66
N ILE A 382 -54.76 0.47 -14.57
CA ILE A 382 -53.38 0.84 -14.86
C ILE A 382 -53.30 2.24 -15.49
N GLN A 383 -54.14 2.54 -16.48
CA GLN A 383 -54.12 3.84 -17.15
C GLN A 383 -54.39 4.99 -16.17
N SER A 384 -55.27 4.78 -15.20
CA SER A 384 -55.55 5.78 -14.15
C SER A 384 -54.32 6.10 -13.29
N GLU A 385 -53.44 5.13 -13.06
CA GLU A 385 -52.17 5.37 -12.38
C GLU A 385 -51.26 6.27 -13.23
N PHE A 386 -51.29 6.14 -14.55
CA PHE A 386 -50.38 6.83 -15.48
C PHE A 386 -50.99 8.05 -16.19
N ALA A 387 -52.13 8.57 -15.74
CA ALA A 387 -52.89 9.62 -16.44
C ALA A 387 -52.12 10.93 -16.67
N SER A 388 -51.11 11.24 -15.85
CA SER A 388 -50.31 12.48 -15.92
C SER A 388 -48.87 12.27 -16.36
N VAL A 389 -48.48 11.05 -16.77
CA VAL A 389 -47.11 10.76 -17.21
C VAL A 389 -46.98 10.79 -18.73
N LEU A 390 -45.75 10.95 -19.21
CA LEU A 390 -45.43 10.86 -20.62
C LEU A 390 -45.85 9.49 -21.16
N THR A 391 -46.65 9.47 -22.23
CA THR A 391 -47.21 8.24 -22.80
C THR A 391 -46.81 8.11 -24.25
N LEU A 392 -46.39 6.91 -24.66
CA LEU A 392 -46.10 6.55 -26.05
C LEU A 392 -46.73 5.21 -26.38
N GLU A 393 -47.81 5.23 -27.16
CA GLU A 393 -48.50 4.01 -27.57
C GLU A 393 -47.62 3.13 -28.45
N ILE A 394 -47.56 1.85 -28.11
CA ILE A 394 -46.89 0.82 -28.91
C ILE A 394 -47.92 0.20 -29.85
N THR A 395 -47.67 0.37 -31.14
CA THR A 395 -48.47 -0.18 -32.23
C THR A 395 -47.58 -1.02 -33.15
N ALA A 396 -48.15 -2.05 -33.77
CA ALA A 396 -47.46 -2.80 -34.80
C ALA A 396 -47.26 -1.92 -36.05
N ASN A 397 -46.11 -1.27 -36.15
CA ASN A 397 -45.79 -0.39 -37.27
C ASN A 397 -45.62 -1.18 -38.57
N ASP A 398 -46.29 -0.76 -39.65
CA ASP A 398 -46.23 -1.41 -40.97
C ASP A 398 -44.80 -1.67 -41.45
N SER A 399 -43.89 -0.73 -41.25
CA SER A 399 -42.49 -0.87 -41.69
C SER A 399 -41.73 -1.91 -40.87
N ASP A 400 -41.98 -1.99 -39.56
CA ASP A 400 -41.40 -3.02 -38.69
C ASP A 400 -41.96 -4.40 -39.00
N VAL A 401 -43.28 -4.50 -39.23
CA VAL A 401 -43.93 -5.76 -39.63
C VAL A 401 -43.36 -6.25 -40.96
N GLN A 402 -43.21 -5.36 -41.95
CA GLN A 402 -42.60 -5.73 -43.23
C GLN A 402 -41.15 -6.20 -43.07
N ARG A 403 -40.31 -5.47 -42.32
CA ARG A 403 -38.92 -5.87 -42.04
C ARG A 403 -38.86 -7.23 -41.34
N PHE A 404 -39.68 -7.43 -40.32
CA PHE A 404 -39.78 -8.71 -39.63
C PHE A 404 -40.11 -9.84 -40.62
N LEU A 405 -41.12 -9.65 -41.47
CA LEU A 405 -41.51 -10.64 -42.47
C LEU A 405 -40.38 -10.93 -43.46
N GLU A 406 -39.60 -9.94 -43.89
CA GLU A 406 -38.41 -10.12 -44.73
C GLU A 406 -37.39 -11.07 -44.10
N GLY A 407 -37.09 -10.87 -42.83
CA GLY A 407 -36.21 -11.77 -42.08
C GLY A 407 -36.74 -13.19 -41.95
N GLN A 408 -38.06 -13.37 -41.94
CA GLN A 408 -38.71 -14.67 -41.78
C GLN A 408 -39.04 -15.40 -43.10
N ILE A 409 -38.74 -14.83 -44.28
CA ILE A 409 -39.05 -15.45 -45.58
C ILE A 409 -38.52 -16.89 -45.68
N HIS A 410 -37.32 -17.14 -45.14
CA HIS A 410 -36.67 -18.46 -45.15
C HIS A 410 -37.46 -19.56 -44.41
N ARG A 411 -38.45 -19.19 -43.57
CA ARG A 411 -39.32 -20.13 -42.84
C ARG A 411 -40.63 -20.42 -43.57
N LEU A 412 -40.97 -19.64 -44.60
CA LEU A 412 -42.18 -19.82 -45.39
C LEU A 412 -42.02 -20.99 -46.38
N PRO A 413 -43.11 -21.56 -46.92
CA PRO A 413 -43.03 -22.61 -47.95
C PRO A 413 -42.18 -22.21 -49.17
N LYS A 414 -41.49 -23.18 -49.79
CA LYS A 414 -40.58 -22.95 -50.94
C LYS A 414 -41.24 -22.25 -52.14
N CYS A 415 -42.56 -22.37 -52.31
CA CYS A 415 -43.29 -21.65 -53.36
C CYS A 415 -43.31 -20.14 -53.14
N ILE A 416 -43.34 -19.68 -51.89
CA ILE A 416 -43.24 -18.26 -51.54
C ILE A 416 -41.78 -17.81 -51.58
N GLN A 417 -40.85 -18.64 -51.08
CA GLN A 417 -39.42 -18.29 -51.07
C GLN A 417 -38.83 -18.03 -52.47
N ARG A 418 -39.37 -18.67 -53.52
CA ARG A 418 -38.82 -18.60 -54.88
C ARG A 418 -39.48 -17.54 -55.77
N ASP A 419 -40.52 -16.88 -55.27
CA ASP A 419 -41.35 -15.97 -56.06
C ASP A 419 -41.43 -14.60 -55.37
N GLU A 420 -40.77 -13.60 -55.98
CA GLU A 420 -40.69 -12.24 -55.44
C GLU A 420 -42.05 -11.52 -55.39
N GLU A 421 -42.95 -11.80 -56.33
CA GLU A 421 -44.31 -11.24 -56.32
C GLU A 421 -45.09 -11.80 -55.14
N MET A 422 -45.00 -13.12 -54.90
CA MET A 422 -45.62 -13.77 -53.76
C MET A 422 -45.04 -13.29 -52.42
N GLN A 423 -43.72 -13.07 -52.33
CA GLN A 423 -43.13 -12.46 -51.14
C GLN A 423 -43.69 -11.06 -50.89
N THR A 424 -43.73 -10.22 -51.92
CA THR A 424 -44.24 -8.84 -51.81
C THR A 424 -45.72 -8.81 -51.44
N LEU A 425 -46.52 -9.70 -52.02
CA LEU A 425 -47.93 -9.85 -51.73
C LEU A 425 -48.16 -10.27 -50.27
N VAL A 426 -47.42 -11.28 -49.78
CA VAL A 426 -47.52 -11.75 -48.39
C VAL A 426 -47.14 -10.64 -47.42
N LYS A 427 -46.00 -9.96 -47.64
CA LYS A 427 -45.55 -8.84 -46.79
C LYS A 427 -46.61 -7.75 -46.70
N THR A 428 -47.14 -7.32 -47.85
CA THR A 428 -48.12 -6.23 -47.92
C THR A 428 -49.46 -6.62 -47.31
N ARG A 429 -49.94 -7.84 -47.58
CA ARG A 429 -51.24 -8.30 -47.07
C ARG A 429 -51.21 -8.55 -45.57
N ILE A 430 -50.12 -9.13 -45.05
CA ILE A 430 -49.98 -9.34 -43.61
C ILE A 430 -49.85 -7.99 -42.89
N ALA A 431 -48.99 -7.07 -43.36
CA ALA A 431 -48.87 -5.75 -42.74
C ALA A 431 -50.23 -5.03 -42.64
N LYS A 432 -51.00 -5.00 -43.74
CA LYS A 432 -52.36 -4.44 -43.75
C LYS A 432 -53.37 -5.18 -42.88
N ALA A 433 -53.20 -6.49 -42.68
CA ALA A 433 -54.10 -7.30 -41.87
C ALA A 433 -53.81 -7.19 -40.37
N VAL A 434 -52.57 -6.85 -39.99
CA VAL A 434 -52.19 -6.63 -38.60
C VAL A 434 -52.83 -5.35 -38.07
N ASP A 435 -52.95 -4.27 -38.87
CA ASP A 435 -53.69 -3.04 -38.52
C ASP A 435 -53.40 -2.54 -37.09
N GLY A 436 -52.12 -2.59 -36.68
CA GLY A 436 -51.67 -2.19 -35.34
C GLY A 436 -51.78 -3.23 -34.22
N MET A 437 -52.29 -4.45 -34.48
CA MET A 437 -52.53 -5.55 -33.50
C MET A 437 -51.34 -5.95 -32.66
#